data_AF-A0AAU4RJ54-F1
#
_entry.id   AF-A0AAU4RJ54-F1
#
_cell.length_a   1.000
_cell.length_b   1.000
_cell.length_c   1.000
_cell.angle_alpha   90.00
_cell.angle_beta   90.00
_cell.angle_gamma   90.00
#
_symmetry.space_group_name_H-M   'P 1'
#
loop_
_entity.id
_entity.type
_entity.pdbx_description
1 polymer ?
#
loop_
_entity_poly.entity_id
_entity_poly.type
_entity_poly.pdbx_seq_one_letter_code
_entity_poly.pdbx_strand_id
1 'polypeptide(L)'
;MVPMPPSAKRPAGTAGPFTPRDFQLVLLRRMADHNPDLVDDARRGLGASLADMREANKRWQAMLRSPRARAAASRYRSVLGPPESVTARTIGDLECEARQWPLSLWPDLRFEVLVAPNGVVWNEWLVRAPGAPAPELRTLEDLTPWSCVVDEAARAFAPARPLEGTAPTRWGLAFTAPDADGVRRKVAAEFTWGLLQRTAVGPVPVPATDSTDDSVTDPGQPPSESR
;
A
#
# COMPACT_ATOMS: atom_id res chain seq x y z
N MET A 1 -34.34 -16.13 38.44
CA MET A 1 -33.09 -15.41 38.12
C MET A 1 -32.02 -16.46 37.88
N VAL A 2 -31.75 -16.80 36.62
CA VAL A 2 -30.82 -17.88 36.24
C VAL A 2 -29.41 -17.30 36.22
N PRO A 3 -28.39 -17.94 36.81
CA PRO A 3 -27.02 -17.42 36.76
C PRO A 3 -26.45 -17.61 35.35
N MET A 4 -26.01 -16.53 34.72
CA MET A 4 -25.15 -16.59 33.53
C MET A 4 -23.81 -17.23 33.90
N PRO A 5 -23.27 -18.15 33.10
CA PRO A 5 -21.88 -18.56 33.26
C PRO A 5 -20.96 -17.40 32.85
N PRO A 6 -19.79 -17.24 33.51
CA PRO A 6 -18.83 -16.21 33.16
C PRO A 6 -18.28 -16.47 31.75
N SER A 7 -18.29 -15.44 30.90
CA SER A 7 -17.60 -15.43 29.60
C SER A 7 -16.15 -15.86 29.80
N ALA A 8 -15.79 -17.04 29.27
CA ALA A 8 -14.44 -17.54 29.32
C ALA A 8 -13.51 -16.58 28.56
N LYS A 9 -12.66 -15.86 29.32
CA LYS A 9 -11.53 -15.11 28.81
C LYS A 9 -10.61 -16.13 28.11
N ARG A 10 -10.55 -16.09 26.78
CA ARG A 10 -9.68 -16.98 26.00
C ARG A 10 -8.22 -16.75 26.46
N PRO A 11 -7.48 -17.80 26.85
CA PRO A 11 -6.12 -17.64 27.33
C PRO A 11 -5.23 -17.07 26.22
N ALA A 12 -4.58 -15.95 26.52
CA ALA A 12 -3.46 -15.44 25.75
C ALA A 12 -2.28 -16.41 25.96
N GLY A 13 -1.97 -17.28 24.99
CA GLY A 13 -0.80 -18.15 25.18
C GLY A 13 -0.60 -19.34 24.23
N THR A 14 -1.52 -19.66 23.33
CA THR A 14 -1.24 -20.69 22.31
C THR A 14 -1.69 -20.15 20.97
N ALA A 15 -0.77 -19.51 20.25
CA ALA A 15 -1.09 -18.89 18.98
C ALA A 15 -1.45 -19.99 17.96
N GLY A 16 -2.73 -20.08 17.61
CA GLY A 16 -3.22 -20.94 16.54
C GLY A 16 -2.58 -20.62 15.18
N PRO A 17 -2.93 -21.34 14.11
CA PRO A 17 -2.38 -21.10 12.78
C PRO A 17 -2.54 -19.63 12.38
N PHE A 18 -1.60 -19.11 11.58
CA PHE A 18 -1.72 -17.76 11.04
C PHE A 18 -2.80 -17.75 9.95
N THR A 19 -3.80 -16.88 10.10
CA THR A 19 -5.04 -16.90 9.31
C THR A 19 -5.16 -15.71 8.36
N PRO A 20 -6.13 -15.71 7.42
CA PRO A 20 -6.44 -14.53 6.61
C PRO A 20 -6.83 -13.30 7.44
N ARG A 21 -7.43 -13.50 8.63
CA ARG A 21 -7.72 -12.41 9.57
C ARG A 21 -6.42 -11.78 10.08
N ASP A 22 -5.44 -12.60 10.48
CA ASP A 22 -4.15 -12.11 10.95
C ASP A 22 -3.40 -11.36 9.82
N PHE A 23 -3.53 -11.83 8.58
CA PHE A 23 -2.98 -11.15 7.42
C PHE A 23 -3.59 -9.74 7.23
N GLN A 24 -4.91 -9.60 7.36
CA GLN A 24 -5.55 -8.28 7.29
C GLN A 24 -5.06 -7.32 8.39
N LEU A 25 -4.72 -7.83 9.58
CA LEU A 25 -4.09 -7.03 10.64
C LEU A 25 -2.66 -6.58 10.29
N VAL A 26 -1.94 -7.34 9.46
CA VAL A 26 -0.63 -6.90 8.91
C VAL A 26 -0.83 -5.70 7.98
N LEU A 27 -1.83 -5.77 7.10
CA LEU A 27 -2.13 -4.67 6.18
C LEU A 27 -2.48 -3.40 6.96
N LEU A 28 -3.41 -3.52 7.90
CA LEU A 28 -3.87 -2.45 8.77
C LEU A 28 -2.74 -1.79 9.57
N ARG A 29 -1.79 -2.57 10.12
CA ARG A 29 -0.69 -1.98 10.89
C ARG A 29 0.16 -1.02 10.07
N ARG A 30 0.35 -1.26 8.77
CA ARG A 30 1.09 -0.33 7.89
C ARG A 30 0.27 0.92 7.57
N MET A 31 -1.04 0.76 7.36
CA MET A 31 -1.95 1.89 7.14
C MET A 31 -2.08 2.78 8.40
N ALA A 32 -1.88 2.22 9.60
CA ALA A 32 -1.96 2.94 10.87
C ALA A 32 -0.90 4.05 11.01
N ASP A 33 0.17 3.99 10.20
CA ASP A 33 1.17 5.05 10.16
C ASP A 33 0.60 6.36 9.59
N HIS A 34 -0.52 6.30 8.85
CA HIS A 34 -1.20 7.45 8.25
C HIS A 34 -2.60 7.69 8.84
N ASN A 35 -3.38 6.63 9.06
CA ASN A 35 -4.80 6.72 9.44
C ASN A 35 -5.09 5.86 10.69
N PRO A 36 -4.57 6.22 11.87
CA PRO A 36 -4.69 5.38 13.08
C PRO A 36 -6.13 5.15 13.53
N ASP A 37 -6.99 6.17 13.47
CA ASP A 37 -8.39 6.06 13.93
C ASP A 37 -9.22 5.14 13.02
N LEU A 38 -9.09 5.32 11.70
CA LEU A 38 -9.76 4.47 10.69
C LEU A 38 -9.30 3.01 10.80
N VAL A 39 -8.01 2.78 11.06
CA VAL A 39 -7.48 1.45 11.33
C VAL A 39 -8.05 0.85 12.60
N ASP A 40 -8.21 1.65 13.65
CA ASP A 40 -8.77 1.19 14.91
C ASP A 40 -10.24 0.77 14.77
N ASP A 41 -11.03 1.48 13.99
CA ASP A 41 -12.39 1.07 13.62
C ASP A 41 -12.40 -0.24 12.83
N ALA A 42 -11.59 -0.34 11.77
CA ALA A 42 -11.48 -1.54 10.95
C ALA A 42 -11.04 -2.77 11.76
N ARG A 43 -10.06 -2.59 12.66
CA ARG A 43 -9.58 -3.61 13.57
C ARG A 43 -10.66 -4.07 14.54
N ARG A 44 -11.47 -3.14 15.08
CA ARG A 44 -12.64 -3.47 15.92
C ARG A 44 -13.68 -4.26 15.11
N GLY A 45 -13.92 -3.90 13.85
CA GLY A 45 -14.79 -4.65 12.94
C GLY A 45 -14.35 -6.11 12.73
N LEU A 46 -13.04 -6.37 12.73
CA LEU A 46 -12.47 -7.73 12.72
C LEU A 46 -12.48 -8.42 14.10
N GLY A 47 -13.02 -7.78 15.13
CA GLY A 47 -13.02 -8.27 16.51
C GLY A 47 -11.62 -8.42 17.09
N ALA A 48 -10.64 -7.65 16.60
CA ALA A 48 -9.23 -7.78 16.99
C ALA A 48 -8.84 -6.72 18.00
N SER A 49 -7.97 -7.07 18.94
CA SER A 49 -7.33 -6.13 19.85
C SER A 49 -6.09 -5.48 19.21
N LEU A 50 -5.61 -4.37 19.78
CA LEU A 50 -4.32 -3.78 19.39
C LEU A 50 -3.16 -4.77 19.61
N ALA A 51 -3.25 -5.60 20.64
CA ALA A 51 -2.26 -6.65 20.91
C ALA A 51 -2.28 -7.73 19.82
N ASP A 52 -3.46 -8.13 19.35
CA ASP A 52 -3.60 -9.11 18.26
C ASP A 52 -2.91 -8.59 17.00
N MET A 53 -3.13 -7.30 16.67
CA MET A 53 -2.49 -6.68 15.50
C MET A 53 -0.97 -6.64 15.63
N ARG A 54 -0.45 -6.27 16.81
CA ARG A 54 1.01 -6.28 17.08
C ARG A 54 1.59 -7.69 16.95
N GLU A 55 0.92 -8.70 17.50
CA GLU A 55 1.37 -10.08 17.44
C GLU A 55 1.31 -10.65 16.01
N ALA A 56 0.24 -10.38 15.26
CA ALA A 56 0.14 -10.75 13.85
C ALA A 56 1.31 -10.17 13.03
N ASN A 57 1.64 -8.89 13.24
CA ASN A 57 2.77 -8.25 12.57
C ASN A 57 4.11 -8.86 12.96
N LYS A 58 4.33 -9.14 14.25
CA LYS A 58 5.54 -9.82 14.72
C LYS A 58 5.70 -11.19 14.05
N ARG A 59 4.65 -12.00 14.02
CA ARG A 59 4.65 -13.33 13.38
C ARG A 59 4.89 -13.24 11.88
N TRP A 60 4.26 -12.29 11.19
CA TRP A 60 4.49 -12.06 9.76
C TRP A 60 5.94 -11.68 9.45
N GLN A 61 6.50 -10.74 10.22
CA GLN A 61 7.89 -10.31 10.08
C GLN A 61 8.88 -11.45 10.39
N ALA A 62 8.59 -12.30 11.38
CA ALA A 62 9.38 -13.50 11.65
C ALA A 62 9.33 -14.50 10.48
N MET A 63 8.16 -14.69 9.87
CA MET A 63 8.05 -15.51 8.66
C MET A 63 8.88 -14.92 7.51
N LEU A 64 8.89 -13.60 7.31
CA LEU A 64 9.63 -12.95 6.21
C LEU A 64 11.14 -13.13 6.33
N ARG A 65 11.68 -13.11 7.55
CA ARG A 65 13.12 -13.24 7.82
C ARG A 65 13.64 -14.67 7.90
N SER A 66 12.77 -15.69 7.79
CA SER A 66 13.19 -17.08 7.94
C SER A 66 14.11 -17.53 6.78
N PRO A 67 15.29 -18.10 7.07
CA PRO A 67 16.18 -18.65 6.02
C PRO A 67 15.57 -19.82 5.23
N ARG A 68 14.55 -20.49 5.82
CA ARG A 68 13.74 -21.54 5.17
C ARG A 68 12.45 -20.99 4.57
N ALA A 69 12.36 -19.67 4.35
CA ALA A 69 11.17 -19.07 3.78
C ALA A 69 10.85 -19.74 2.44
N ARG A 70 9.65 -20.30 2.34
CA ARG A 70 9.09 -20.73 1.06
C ARG A 70 9.13 -19.55 0.07
N ALA A 71 9.23 -19.84 -1.23
CA ALA A 71 9.08 -18.81 -2.27
C ALA A 71 7.89 -17.89 -1.93
N ALA A 72 8.07 -16.58 -2.06
CA ALA A 72 7.13 -15.59 -1.50
C ALA A 72 5.67 -15.87 -1.88
N ALA A 73 5.43 -16.33 -3.12
CA ALA A 73 4.11 -16.73 -3.61
C ALA A 73 3.47 -17.92 -2.82
N SER A 74 4.26 -18.89 -2.36
CA SER A 74 3.78 -20.04 -1.56
C SER A 74 3.32 -19.61 -0.17
N ARG A 75 3.91 -18.55 0.40
CA ARG A 75 3.53 -17.99 1.70
C ARG A 75 2.09 -17.46 1.69
N TYR A 76 1.72 -16.68 0.67
CA TYR A 76 0.35 -16.17 0.54
C TYR A 76 -0.65 -17.30 0.41
N ARG A 77 -0.38 -18.31 -0.43
CA ARG A 77 -1.24 -19.49 -0.54
C ARG A 77 -1.39 -20.25 0.79
N SER A 78 -0.32 -20.35 1.58
CA SER A 78 -0.36 -21.03 2.88
C SER A 78 -1.21 -20.28 3.92
N VAL A 79 -1.32 -18.96 3.81
CA VAL A 79 -2.03 -18.10 4.78
C VAL A 79 -3.45 -17.81 4.33
N LEU A 80 -3.64 -17.50 3.06
CA LEU A 80 -4.88 -17.07 2.44
C LEU A 80 -5.67 -18.21 1.79
N GLY A 81 -5.07 -19.40 1.67
CA GLY A 81 -5.65 -20.53 0.95
C GLY A 81 -5.44 -20.42 -0.57
N PRO A 82 -6.16 -21.23 -1.38
CA PRO A 82 -6.11 -21.08 -2.83
C PRO A 82 -6.60 -19.69 -3.25
N PRO A 83 -5.97 -19.07 -4.27
CA PRO A 83 -6.47 -17.82 -4.83
C PRO A 83 -7.87 -18.04 -5.45
N GLU A 84 -8.69 -17.01 -5.40
CA GLU A 84 -9.99 -16.96 -6.10
C GLU A 84 -9.76 -16.90 -7.62
N SER A 85 -8.74 -16.17 -8.07
CA SER A 85 -8.37 -16.08 -9.48
C SER A 85 -6.85 -16.13 -9.68
N VAL A 86 -6.46 -16.70 -10.81
CA VAL A 86 -5.07 -16.70 -11.32
C VAL A 86 -5.14 -16.32 -12.79
N THR A 87 -4.54 -15.19 -13.15
CA THR A 87 -4.61 -14.63 -14.51
C THR A 87 -3.21 -14.29 -14.98
N ALA A 88 -2.83 -14.76 -16.17
CA ALA A 88 -1.60 -14.34 -16.81
C ALA A 88 -1.70 -12.85 -17.21
N ARG A 89 -0.63 -12.10 -16.99
CA ARG A 89 -0.52 -10.68 -17.34
C ARG A 89 0.84 -10.37 -17.95
N THR A 90 0.80 -9.61 -19.02
CA THR A 90 1.97 -8.96 -19.61
C THR A 90 2.03 -7.51 -19.14
N ILE A 91 3.11 -7.13 -18.47
CA ILE A 91 3.37 -5.76 -18.03
C ILE A 91 4.66 -5.30 -18.69
N GLY A 92 4.55 -4.48 -19.74
CA GLY A 92 5.69 -4.16 -20.60
C GLY A 92 6.16 -5.40 -21.36
N ASP A 93 7.42 -5.80 -21.14
CA ASP A 93 8.06 -7.01 -21.65
C ASP A 93 7.99 -8.19 -20.67
N LEU A 94 7.36 -7.99 -19.52
CA LEU A 94 7.36 -8.95 -18.43
C LEU A 94 6.08 -9.77 -18.37
N GLU A 95 6.21 -11.10 -18.40
CA GLU A 95 5.12 -12.04 -18.14
C GLU A 95 5.03 -12.35 -16.64
N CYS A 96 3.83 -12.25 -16.06
CA CYS A 96 3.58 -12.56 -14.66
C CYS A 96 2.20 -13.19 -14.43
N GLU A 97 2.04 -13.89 -13.32
CA GLU A 97 0.74 -14.34 -12.84
C GLU A 97 0.20 -13.37 -11.80
N ALA A 98 -0.99 -12.82 -12.05
CA ALA A 98 -1.77 -12.13 -11.05
C ALA A 98 -2.62 -13.13 -10.27
N ARG A 99 -2.33 -13.30 -8.99
CA ARG A 99 -3.08 -14.17 -8.07
C ARG A 99 -3.87 -13.31 -7.10
N GLN A 100 -5.17 -13.55 -6.98
CA GLN A 100 -6.06 -12.69 -6.20
C GLN A 100 -6.78 -13.46 -5.10
N TRP A 101 -6.92 -12.82 -3.93
CA TRP A 101 -7.66 -13.35 -2.79
C TRP A 101 -8.70 -12.35 -2.27
N PRO A 102 -9.90 -12.81 -1.89
CA PRO A 102 -10.86 -11.98 -1.17
C PRO A 102 -10.37 -11.72 0.26
N LEU A 103 -10.65 -10.52 0.76
CA LEU A 103 -10.41 -10.14 2.15
C LEU A 103 -11.71 -9.62 2.76
N SER A 104 -12.07 -10.15 3.93
CA SER A 104 -13.35 -9.83 4.58
C SER A 104 -13.54 -8.36 4.92
N LEU A 105 -12.45 -7.64 5.19
CA LEU A 105 -12.49 -6.21 5.52
C LEU A 105 -12.77 -5.32 4.30
N TRP A 106 -12.41 -5.77 3.10
CA TRP A 106 -12.62 -5.05 1.86
C TRP A 106 -13.33 -5.95 0.84
N PRO A 107 -14.65 -6.16 0.98
CA PRO A 107 -15.39 -7.14 0.18
C PRO A 107 -15.35 -6.85 -1.33
N ASP A 108 -15.26 -5.56 -1.69
CA ASP A 108 -15.19 -5.09 -3.08
C ASP A 108 -13.76 -5.02 -3.62
N LEU A 109 -12.76 -5.40 -2.82
CA LEU A 109 -11.36 -5.44 -3.24
C LEU A 109 -10.83 -6.88 -3.22
N ARG A 110 -9.70 -7.07 -3.89
CA ARG A 110 -8.89 -8.27 -3.82
C ARG A 110 -7.48 -7.90 -3.46
N PHE A 111 -6.85 -8.73 -2.64
CA PHE A 111 -5.41 -8.67 -2.49
C PHE A 111 -4.78 -9.43 -3.64
N GLU A 112 -4.07 -8.71 -4.50
CA GLU A 112 -3.39 -9.23 -5.68
C GLU A 112 -1.90 -9.31 -5.42
N VAL A 113 -1.32 -10.45 -5.79
CA VAL A 113 0.13 -10.67 -5.82
C VAL A 113 0.53 -10.96 -7.26
N LEU A 114 1.43 -10.15 -7.80
CA LEU A 114 2.06 -10.38 -9.11
C LEU A 114 3.30 -11.24 -8.93
N VAL A 115 3.29 -12.42 -9.55
CA VAL A 115 4.34 -13.43 -9.41
C VAL A 115 5.03 -13.61 -10.76
N ALA A 116 6.34 -13.40 -10.78
CA ALA A 116 7.18 -13.64 -11.94
C ALA A 116 7.35 -15.15 -12.22
N PRO A 117 7.81 -15.56 -13.42
CA PRO A 117 7.96 -16.98 -13.76
C PRO A 117 8.95 -17.72 -12.87
N ASN A 118 9.94 -17.01 -12.32
CA ASN A 118 10.89 -17.53 -11.34
C ASN A 118 10.34 -17.61 -9.89
N GLY A 119 9.05 -17.29 -9.68
CA GLY A 119 8.38 -17.33 -8.39
C GLY A 119 8.62 -16.12 -7.49
N VAL A 120 9.36 -15.12 -7.96
CA VAL A 120 9.56 -13.85 -7.26
C VAL A 120 8.26 -13.06 -7.26
N VAL A 121 7.92 -12.44 -6.12
CA VAL A 121 6.80 -11.51 -6.03
C VAL A 121 7.30 -10.13 -6.41
N TRP A 122 6.72 -9.55 -7.46
CA TRP A 122 7.07 -8.21 -7.93
C TRP A 122 6.22 -7.12 -7.30
N ASN A 123 4.95 -7.42 -7.05
CA ASN A 123 4.04 -6.45 -6.45
C ASN A 123 2.98 -7.15 -5.60
N GLU A 124 2.51 -6.44 -4.58
CA GLU A 124 1.47 -6.90 -3.67
C GLU A 124 0.60 -5.71 -3.22
N TRP A 125 -0.68 -5.74 -3.58
CA TRP A 125 -1.59 -4.61 -3.37
C TRP A 125 -3.06 -5.00 -3.39
N LEU A 126 -3.91 -4.08 -2.97
CA LEU A 126 -5.36 -4.15 -3.12
C LEU A 126 -5.78 -3.61 -4.48
N VAL A 127 -6.60 -4.37 -5.19
CA VAL A 127 -7.20 -4.02 -6.49
C VAL A 127 -8.72 -4.15 -6.41
N ARG A 128 -9.44 -3.44 -7.28
CA ARG A 128 -10.90 -3.58 -7.37
C ARG A 128 -11.25 -5.01 -7.79
N ALA A 129 -12.20 -5.63 -7.09
CA ALA A 129 -12.69 -6.95 -7.48
C ALA A 129 -13.36 -6.88 -8.86
N PRO A 130 -13.22 -7.92 -9.71
CA PRO A 130 -13.93 -7.96 -10.97
C PRO A 130 -15.45 -7.80 -10.79
N GLY A 131 -16.05 -6.86 -11.52
CA GLY A 131 -17.48 -6.57 -11.45
C GLY A 131 -17.93 -5.70 -10.26
N ALA A 132 -17.06 -5.40 -9.30
CA ALA A 132 -17.36 -4.43 -8.25
C ALA A 132 -17.35 -3.00 -8.82
N PRO A 133 -18.27 -2.12 -8.38
CA PRO A 133 -18.31 -0.75 -8.84
C PRO A 133 -17.03 0.00 -8.42
N ALA A 134 -16.45 0.73 -9.36
CA ALA A 134 -15.35 1.66 -9.07
C ALA A 134 -15.93 2.96 -8.47
N PRO A 135 -15.20 3.65 -7.58
CA PRO A 135 -15.61 4.94 -7.06
C PRO A 135 -15.66 5.98 -8.19
N GLU A 136 -16.64 6.87 -8.12
CA GLU A 136 -16.70 8.04 -9.00
C GLU A 136 -15.77 9.13 -8.46
N LEU A 137 -14.58 9.24 -9.05
CA LEU A 137 -13.59 10.25 -8.66
C LEU A 137 -13.65 11.40 -9.65
N ARG A 138 -14.15 12.56 -9.21
CA ARG A 138 -14.33 13.76 -10.02
C ARG A 138 -13.48 14.91 -9.49
N THR A 139 -13.42 15.06 -8.17
CA THR A 139 -12.69 16.14 -7.50
C THR A 139 -11.75 15.62 -6.42
N LEU A 140 -10.98 16.53 -5.84
CA LEU A 140 -10.10 16.24 -4.72
C LEU A 140 -10.82 15.71 -3.50
N GLU A 141 -12.07 16.13 -3.30
CA GLU A 141 -12.89 15.78 -2.15
C GLU A 141 -13.34 14.31 -2.18
N ASP A 142 -13.36 13.69 -3.37
CA ASP A 142 -13.65 12.26 -3.53
C ASP A 142 -12.47 11.36 -3.07
N LEU A 143 -11.29 11.94 -2.86
CA LEU A 143 -10.06 11.25 -2.47
C LEU A 143 -9.90 11.15 -0.95
N THR A 144 -10.91 10.61 -0.27
CA THR A 144 -10.82 10.29 1.16
C THR A 144 -9.99 9.03 1.41
N PRO A 145 -9.37 8.86 2.60
CA PRO A 145 -8.64 7.63 2.92
C PRO A 145 -9.47 6.37 2.63
N TRP A 146 -8.85 5.42 1.93
CA TRP A 146 -9.40 4.15 1.47
C TRP A 146 -10.53 4.22 0.43
N SER A 147 -10.81 5.39 -0.16
CA SER A 147 -11.88 5.52 -1.18
C SER A 147 -11.55 4.81 -2.49
N CYS A 148 -10.29 4.79 -2.89
CA CYS A 148 -9.87 4.24 -4.19
C CYS A 148 -8.53 3.51 -4.15
N VAL A 149 -8.32 2.67 -5.16
CA VAL A 149 -7.01 2.07 -5.44
C VAL A 149 -6.19 2.95 -6.39
N VAL A 150 -4.88 2.70 -6.45
CA VAL A 150 -3.94 3.51 -7.25
C VAL A 150 -4.30 3.58 -8.74
N ASP A 151 -4.74 2.47 -9.34
CA ASP A 151 -5.15 2.44 -10.76
C ASP A 151 -6.41 3.29 -11.02
N GLU A 152 -7.34 3.34 -10.06
CA GLU A 152 -8.56 4.15 -10.16
C GLU A 152 -8.22 5.64 -10.14
N ALA A 153 -7.33 6.07 -9.23
CA ALA A 153 -6.86 7.44 -9.16
C ALA A 153 -6.05 7.84 -10.42
N ALA A 154 -5.15 6.96 -10.88
CA ALA A 154 -4.35 7.21 -12.07
C ALA A 154 -5.20 7.38 -13.33
N ARG A 155 -6.27 6.59 -13.47
CA ARG A 155 -7.21 6.70 -14.59
C ARG A 155 -8.08 7.95 -14.47
N ALA A 156 -8.61 8.26 -13.28
CA ALA A 156 -9.51 9.39 -13.07
C ALA A 156 -8.83 10.75 -13.29
N PHE A 157 -7.56 10.87 -12.90
CA PHE A 157 -6.81 12.13 -12.93
C PHE A 157 -5.63 12.10 -13.89
N ALA A 158 -5.83 11.53 -15.09
CA ALA A 158 -4.80 11.50 -16.11
C ALA A 158 -4.43 12.91 -16.63
N PRO A 159 -3.14 13.18 -16.92
CA PRO A 159 -1.99 12.30 -16.74
C PRO A 159 -1.53 12.23 -15.29
N ALA A 160 -1.28 11.00 -14.81
CA ALA A 160 -0.73 10.75 -13.49
C ALA A 160 0.72 10.24 -13.60
N ARG A 161 1.60 10.74 -12.74
CA ARG A 161 3.02 10.37 -12.70
C ARG A 161 3.32 9.57 -11.42
N PRO A 162 3.90 8.38 -11.52
CA PRO A 162 4.39 7.67 -10.34
C PRO A 162 5.42 8.50 -9.56
N LEU A 163 5.33 8.45 -8.24
CA LEU A 163 6.33 8.99 -7.32
C LEU A 163 6.92 7.82 -6.54
N GLU A 164 8.22 7.90 -6.24
CA GLU A 164 8.87 6.90 -5.41
C GLU A 164 8.25 6.87 -4.00
N GLY A 165 7.91 5.67 -3.55
CA GLY A 165 7.35 5.46 -2.22
C GLY A 165 8.39 5.63 -1.12
N THR A 166 7.97 6.14 0.03
CA THR A 166 8.85 6.30 1.20
C THR A 166 9.18 4.98 1.92
N ALA A 167 8.60 3.85 1.49
CA ALA A 167 8.82 2.51 2.05
C ALA A 167 8.38 1.41 1.05
N PRO A 168 8.79 0.13 1.21
CA PRO A 168 8.56 -0.96 0.22
C PRO A 168 7.10 -1.31 -0.13
N THR A 169 6.12 -0.77 0.58
CA THR A 169 4.66 -1.00 0.37
C THR A 169 3.90 0.30 0.15
N ARG A 170 4.63 1.41 0.11
CA ARG A 170 4.10 2.75 -0.13
C ARG A 170 4.32 3.09 -1.59
N TRP A 171 3.31 3.71 -2.18
CA TRP A 171 3.38 4.20 -3.54
C TRP A 171 2.90 5.64 -3.56
N GLY A 172 3.48 6.46 -4.42
CA GLY A 172 3.03 7.83 -4.60
C GLY A 172 2.53 8.06 -6.03
N LEU A 173 1.58 8.97 -6.18
CA LEU A 173 1.05 9.38 -7.47
C LEU A 173 0.91 10.90 -7.49
N ALA A 174 1.54 11.56 -8.46
CA ALA A 174 1.34 12.98 -8.73
C ALA A 174 0.34 13.16 -9.88
N PHE A 175 -0.65 14.00 -9.70
CA PHE A 175 -1.63 14.33 -10.74
C PHE A 175 -2.21 15.73 -10.53
N THR A 176 -3.09 16.14 -11.45
CA THR A 176 -3.89 17.36 -11.30
C THR A 176 -5.36 17.01 -11.19
N ALA A 177 -6.02 17.52 -10.16
CA ALA A 177 -7.45 17.32 -9.91
C ALA A 177 -8.13 18.67 -9.61
N PRO A 178 -9.39 18.87 -10.02
CA PRO A 178 -10.17 20.01 -9.56
C PRO A 178 -10.50 19.86 -8.07
N ASP A 179 -10.50 20.96 -7.32
CA ASP A 179 -11.16 21.04 -6.01
C ASP A 179 -12.68 21.28 -6.16
N ALA A 180 -13.38 21.44 -5.04
CA ALA A 180 -14.83 21.70 -5.02
C ALA A 180 -15.25 22.95 -5.81
N ASP A 181 -14.35 23.93 -5.96
CA ASP A 181 -14.59 25.17 -6.72
C ASP A 181 -14.21 25.01 -8.21
N GLY A 182 -13.77 23.81 -8.62
CA GLY A 182 -13.31 23.51 -9.97
C GLY A 182 -11.88 23.97 -10.26
N VAL A 183 -11.15 24.51 -9.26
CA VAL A 183 -9.79 24.99 -9.44
C VAL A 183 -8.84 23.80 -9.51
N ARG A 184 -8.05 23.73 -10.57
CA ARG A 184 -7.09 22.65 -10.75
C ARG A 184 -5.90 22.79 -9.81
N ARG A 185 -5.72 21.78 -8.97
CA ARG A 185 -4.63 21.69 -7.99
C ARG A 185 -3.65 20.60 -8.39
N LYS A 186 -2.37 20.84 -8.10
CA LYS A 186 -1.34 19.80 -8.12
C LYS A 186 -1.44 18.99 -6.84
N VAL A 187 -1.49 17.67 -6.99
CA VAL A 187 -1.81 16.74 -5.91
C VAL A 187 -0.75 15.65 -5.88
N ALA A 188 -0.29 15.32 -4.68
CA ALA A 188 0.45 14.10 -4.40
C ALA A 188 -0.43 13.19 -3.55
N ALA A 189 -0.80 12.03 -4.07
CA ALA A 189 -1.52 11.00 -3.34
C ALA A 189 -0.54 9.92 -2.87
N GLU A 190 -0.69 9.49 -1.63
CA GLU A 190 0.08 8.38 -1.05
C GLU A 190 -0.84 7.18 -0.82
N PHE A 191 -0.34 6.02 -1.23
CA PHE A 191 -1.03 4.74 -1.12
C PHE A 191 -0.21 3.79 -0.25
N THR A 192 -0.88 2.89 0.44
CA THR A 192 -0.26 1.77 1.16
C THR A 192 -1.00 0.51 0.75
N TRP A 193 -0.26 -0.51 0.30
CA TRP A 193 -0.86 -1.69 -0.35
C TRP A 193 -1.77 -1.31 -1.53
N GLY A 194 -1.43 -0.27 -2.29
CA GLY A 194 -2.24 0.23 -3.41
C GLY A 194 -3.56 0.92 -3.03
N LEU A 195 -3.89 1.06 -1.74
CA LEU A 195 -5.09 1.73 -1.25
C LEU A 195 -4.77 3.14 -0.74
N LEU A 196 -5.56 4.13 -1.14
CA LEU A 196 -5.32 5.55 -0.85
C LEU A 196 -5.23 5.81 0.66
N GLN A 197 -4.19 6.48 1.14
CA GLN A 197 -4.04 6.84 2.55
C GLN A 197 -4.25 8.32 2.80
N ARG A 198 -3.70 9.18 1.95
CA ARG A 198 -3.83 10.64 2.07
C ARG A 198 -3.48 11.33 0.77
N THR A 199 -3.87 12.59 0.68
CA THR A 199 -3.47 13.51 -0.37
C THR A 199 -2.80 14.75 0.23
N ALA A 200 -1.83 15.31 -0.48
CA ALA A 200 -1.27 16.61 -0.18
C ALA A 200 -1.44 17.53 -1.40
N VAL A 201 -1.88 18.76 -1.16
CA VAL A 201 -1.97 19.83 -2.16
C VAL A 201 -0.75 20.71 -2.02
N GLY A 202 0.00 20.88 -3.10
CA GLY A 202 1.22 21.69 -3.09
C GLY A 202 2.06 21.53 -4.35
N PRO A 203 3.20 22.23 -4.46
CA PRO A 203 4.15 21.97 -5.53
C PRO A 203 4.58 20.49 -5.44
N VAL A 204 4.35 19.71 -6.50
CA VAL A 204 4.92 18.36 -6.57
C VAL A 204 6.43 18.50 -6.40
N PRO A 205 7.08 17.81 -5.45
CA PRO A 205 8.54 17.80 -5.38
C PRO A 205 9.07 17.36 -6.73
N VAL A 206 9.76 18.27 -7.43
CA VAL A 206 10.52 17.92 -8.62
C VAL A 206 11.66 17.04 -8.11
N PRO A 207 11.88 15.83 -8.66
CA PRO A 207 13.08 15.08 -8.32
C PRO A 207 14.27 15.98 -8.60
N ALA A 208 15.21 16.07 -7.67
CA ALA A 208 16.44 16.85 -7.85
C ALA A 208 17.10 16.35 -9.13
N THR A 209 17.01 17.13 -10.21
CA THR A 209 17.91 16.98 -11.33
C THR A 209 19.27 17.32 -10.79
N ASP A 210 20.18 16.33 -10.79
CA ASP A 210 21.60 16.53 -10.52
C ASP A 210 22.03 17.80 -11.24
N SER A 211 22.29 18.84 -10.45
CA SER A 211 22.98 20.02 -10.92
C SER A 211 24.42 19.56 -11.08
N THR A 212 24.73 19.06 -12.27
CA THR A 212 26.13 18.91 -12.68
C THR A 212 26.70 20.31 -12.74
N ASP A 213 27.45 20.60 -11.68
CA ASP A 213 28.43 21.65 -11.54
C ASP A 213 29.22 21.80 -12.84
N ASP A 214 28.90 22.83 -13.63
CA ASP A 214 29.71 23.24 -14.78
C ASP A 214 30.73 24.25 -14.25
N SER A 215 31.73 23.71 -13.55
CA SER A 215 32.89 24.46 -13.12
C SER A 215 33.76 24.76 -14.35
N VAL A 216 33.43 25.83 -15.06
CA VAL A 216 34.33 26.45 -16.05
C VAL A 216 35.56 26.92 -15.30
N THR A 217 36.64 26.17 -15.48
CA THR A 217 37.99 26.52 -15.06
C THR A 217 38.51 27.56 -16.05
N ASP A 218 38.64 28.82 -15.62
CA ASP A 218 39.39 29.86 -16.33
C ASP A 218 40.80 29.97 -15.72
N PRO A 219 41.88 29.68 -16.48
CA PRO A 219 43.23 29.88 -16.00
C PRO A 219 43.80 31.20 -16.55
N GLY A 220 43.93 32.17 -15.66
CA GLY A 220 45.10 33.05 -15.65
C GLY A 220 44.84 34.56 -15.70
N GLN A 221 45.24 35.25 -14.63
CA GLN A 221 46.13 36.42 -14.72
C GLN A 221 46.77 36.70 -13.33
N PRO A 222 48.04 37.20 -13.24
CA PRO A 222 48.89 37.16 -12.05
C PRO A 222 48.78 38.44 -11.18
N PRO A 223 49.55 38.59 -10.08
CA PRO A 223 49.19 39.44 -8.95
C PRO A 223 49.64 40.90 -9.13
N SER A 224 48.91 41.81 -8.48
CA SER A 224 49.34 43.19 -8.27
C SER A 224 49.09 43.63 -6.83
N GLU A 225 50.13 44.23 -6.27
CA GLU A 225 50.44 44.68 -4.92
C GLU A 225 49.52 45.74 -4.26
N SER A 226 49.80 45.94 -2.96
CA SER A 226 49.62 47.14 -2.12
C SER A 226 48.21 47.39 -1.57
N ARG A 227 48.00 47.63 -0.27
CA ARG A 227 48.82 48.29 0.75
C ARG A 227 48.34 47.92 2.16
#